data_AF-A0A840EJB8-F1
#
_entry.id   AF-A0A840EJB8-F1
#
_cell.length_a   1.000
_cell.length_b   1.000
_cell.length_c   1.000
_cell.angle_alpha   90.00
_cell.angle_beta   90.00
_cell.angle_gamma   90.00
#
_symmetry.space_group_name_H-M   'P 1'
#
loop_
_entity.id
_entity.type
_entity.pdbx_description
1 polymer ?
#
loop_
_entity_poly.entity_id
_entity_poly.type
_entity_poly.pdbx_seq_one_letter_code
_entity_poly.pdbx_strand_id
1 'polypeptide(L)'
;MDVFNFYWYYLESLFYGFPFIIRVTVILVTALLLMYLFFLIRIFYIAYRQKKMVKRKEKIRLKYEDKIKDIIYQKNNLSVSQTRNILGIDHNKLRRWEKEYITHILLDIIEDEHGVKYT
;
A
#
# COMPACT_ATOMS: atom_id res chain seq x y z
N MET A 1 -27.89 -21.00 -0.46
CA MET A 1 -28.01 -21.02 -1.94
C MET A 1 -29.38 -20.53 -2.39
N ASP A 2 -30.41 -20.59 -1.54
CA ASP A 2 -31.80 -20.26 -1.88
C ASP A 2 -32.05 -18.77 -2.11
N VAL A 3 -31.36 -17.89 -1.37
CA VAL A 3 -31.53 -16.43 -1.48
C VAL A 3 -31.08 -15.91 -2.85
N PHE A 4 -29.94 -16.40 -3.36
CA PHE A 4 -29.42 -15.97 -4.67
C PHE A 4 -30.34 -16.43 -5.81
N ASN A 5 -30.77 -17.69 -5.77
CA ASN A 5 -31.70 -18.24 -6.73
C ASN A 5 -33.05 -17.51 -6.70
N PHE A 6 -33.55 -17.15 -5.51
CA PHE A 6 -34.76 -16.36 -5.36
C PHE A 6 -34.67 -15.00 -6.08
N TYR A 7 -33.59 -14.25 -5.87
CA TYR A 7 -33.40 -12.95 -6.55
C TYR A 7 -33.20 -13.09 -8.06
N TRP A 8 -32.51 -14.14 -8.51
CA TRP A 8 -32.33 -14.42 -9.93
C TRP A 8 -33.67 -14.72 -10.61
N TYR A 9 -34.47 -15.62 -10.04
CA TYR A 9 -35.80 -15.96 -10.55
C TYR A 9 -36.77 -14.78 -10.47
N TYR A 10 -36.68 -13.93 -9.44
CA TYR A 10 -37.48 -12.72 -9.34
C TYR A 10 -37.16 -11.74 -10.48
N LEU A 11 -35.86 -11.55 -10.78
CA LEU A 11 -35.39 -10.76 -11.92
C LEU A 11 -35.88 -11.34 -13.24
N GLU A 12 -35.74 -12.64 -13.44
CA GLU A 12 -36.16 -13.31 -14.67
C GLU A 12 -37.69 -13.26 -14.88
N SER A 13 -38.46 -13.42 -13.81
CA SER A 13 -39.93 -13.29 -13.81
C SER A 13 -40.38 -11.88 -14.20
N LEU A 14 -39.71 -10.85 -13.68
CA LEU A 14 -39.97 -9.44 -13.99
C LEU A 14 -39.84 -9.13 -15.49
N PHE A 15 -38.97 -9.85 -16.19
CA PHE A 15 -38.70 -9.62 -17.62
C PHE A 15 -39.29 -10.68 -18.56
N TYR A 16 -40.03 -11.67 -18.03
CA TYR A 16 -40.59 -12.78 -18.81
C TYR A 16 -41.68 -12.34 -19.80
N GLY A 17 -42.39 -11.23 -19.56
CA GLY A 17 -43.38 -10.67 -20.49
C GLY A 17 -42.81 -9.77 -21.60
N PHE A 18 -41.53 -9.41 -21.54
CA PHE A 18 -40.93 -8.41 -22.42
C PHE A 18 -40.30 -9.01 -23.69
N PRO A 19 -40.30 -8.26 -24.81
CA PRO A 19 -39.58 -8.61 -26.02
C PRO A 19 -38.12 -9.01 -25.77
N PHE A 20 -37.60 -9.93 -26.58
CA PHE A 20 -36.24 -10.48 -26.46
C PHE A 20 -35.15 -9.41 -26.34
N ILE A 21 -35.30 -8.31 -27.08
CA ILE A 21 -34.36 -7.17 -27.06
C ILE A 21 -34.16 -6.65 -25.63
N ILE A 22 -35.24 -6.46 -24.87
CA ILE A 22 -35.19 -5.88 -23.52
C ILE A 22 -34.48 -6.83 -22.55
N ARG A 23 -34.71 -8.15 -22.66
CA ARG A 23 -34.04 -9.15 -21.82
C ARG A 23 -32.52 -9.11 -22.01
N VAL A 24 -32.06 -9.05 -23.26
CA VAL A 24 -30.64 -8.95 -23.58
C VAL A 24 -30.04 -7.65 -23.05
N THR A 25 -30.76 -6.53 -23.16
CA THR A 25 -30.29 -5.25 -22.61
C THR A 25 -30.12 -5.31 -21.10
N VAL A 26 -31.07 -5.89 -20.36
CA VAL A 26 -30.98 -6.02 -18.90
C VAL A 26 -29.75 -6.85 -18.51
N ILE A 27 -29.54 -8.01 -19.14
CA ILE A 27 -28.36 -8.85 -18.88
C ILE A 27 -27.06 -8.07 -19.14
N LEU A 28 -27.00 -7.33 -20.25
CA LEU A 28 -25.83 -6.53 -20.62
C LEU A 28 -25.57 -5.41 -19.60
N VAL A 29 -26.61 -4.69 -19.18
CA VAL A 29 -26.51 -3.62 -18.17
C VAL A 29 -26.08 -4.19 -16.82
N THR A 30 -26.66 -5.31 -16.38
CA THR A 30 -26.26 -5.99 -15.14
C THR A 30 -24.80 -6.43 -15.20
N ALA A 31 -24.35 -7.00 -16.33
CA ALA A 31 -22.96 -7.38 -16.52
C ALA A 31 -22.01 -6.16 -16.46
N LEU A 32 -22.40 -5.04 -17.09
CA LEU A 32 -21.64 -3.79 -17.03
C LEU A 32 -21.53 -3.26 -15.60
N LEU A 33 -22.62 -3.33 -14.83
CA LEU A 33 -22.67 -2.86 -13.45
C LEU A 33 -21.74 -3.70 -12.55
N LEU A 34 -21.75 -5.02 -12.72
CA LEU A 34 -20.81 -5.92 -12.03
C LEU A 34 -19.35 -5.61 -12.39
N MET A 35 -19.06 -5.37 -13.67
CA MET A 35 -17.72 -5.00 -14.12
C MET A 35 -17.25 -3.68 -13.49
N TYR A 36 -18.12 -2.68 -13.43
CA TYR A 36 -17.83 -1.40 -12.80
C TYR A 36 -17.54 -1.54 -11.29
N LEU A 37 -18.35 -2.32 -10.58
CA LEU A 37 -18.12 -2.64 -9.16
C LEU A 37 -16.76 -3.32 -8.95
N PHE A 38 -16.39 -4.26 -9.82
CA PHE A 38 -15.10 -4.95 -9.74
C PHE A 38 -13.92 -3.97 -9.86
N PHE A 39 -14.00 -3.00 -10.77
CA PHE A 39 -12.98 -1.98 -10.90
C PHE A 39 -12.88 -1.07 -9.67
N LEU A 40 -14.02 -0.67 -9.09
CA LEU A 40 -14.04 0.11 -7.85
C LEU A 40 -13.37 -0.65 -6.69
N ILE A 41 -13.70 -1.93 -6.52
CA ILE A 41 -13.08 -2.78 -5.49
C ILE A 41 -11.57 -2.85 -5.70
N ARG A 42 -11.11 -3.00 -6.96
CA ARG A 42 -9.69 -3.06 -7.29
C ARG A 42 -8.97 -1.76 -6.92
N ILE A 43 -9.54 -0.61 -7.27
CA ILE A 43 -8.98 0.71 -6.92
C ILE A 43 -8.92 0.88 -5.40
N PHE A 44 -9.99 0.53 -4.70
CA PHE A 44 -10.05 0.62 -3.25
C PHE A 44 -9.00 -0.28 -2.58
N TYR A 45 -8.82 -1.50 -3.08
CA TYR A 45 -7.81 -2.44 -2.58
C TYR A 45 -6.38 -1.90 -2.78
N ILE A 46 -6.10 -1.32 -3.95
CA ILE A 46 -4.82 -0.69 -4.25
C ILE A 46 -4.58 0.50 -3.29
N ALA A 47 -5.56 1.38 -3.13
CA ALA A 47 -5.46 2.54 -2.26
C ALA A 47 -5.25 2.14 -0.79
N TYR A 48 -5.94 1.10 -0.33
CA TYR A 48 -5.78 0.58 1.03
C TYR A 48 -4.37 0.00 1.26
N ARG A 49 -3.86 -0.76 0.28
CA ARG A 49 -2.49 -1.31 0.33
C ARG A 49 -1.45 -0.19 0.36
N GLN A 50 -1.64 0.86 -0.44
CA GLN A 50 -0.75 2.03 -0.44
C GLN A 50 -0.77 2.75 0.91
N LYS A 51 -1.94 3.03 1.49
CA LYS A 51 -2.05 3.66 2.82
C LYS A 51 -1.32 2.85 3.89
N LYS A 52 -1.40 1.51 3.84
CA LYS A 52 -0.68 0.63 4.78
C LYS A 52 0.84 0.71 4.62
N MET A 53 1.33 0.82 3.39
CA MET A 53 2.77 1.00 3.12
C MET A 53 3.25 2.37 3.60
N VAL A 54 2.51 3.45 3.32
CA VAL A 54 2.85 4.81 3.76
C VAL A 54 2.91 4.90 5.28
N LYS A 55 1.90 4.37 6.00
CA LYS A 55 1.93 4.33 7.47
C LYS A 55 3.10 3.53 8.04
N ARG A 56 3.53 2.47 7.35
CA ARG A 56 4.73 1.70 7.74
C ARG A 56 6.01 2.50 7.52
N LYS A 57 6.14 3.19 6.38
CA LYS A 57 7.27 4.08 6.07
C LYS A 57 7.39 5.18 7.11
N GLU A 58 6.28 5.86 7.41
CA GLU A 58 6.22 6.95 8.38
C GLU A 58 6.60 6.48 9.80
N LYS A 59 6.15 5.30 10.22
CA LYS A 59 6.53 4.73 11.53
C LYS A 59 8.02 4.40 11.63
N ILE A 60 8.64 3.93 10.55
CA ILE A 60 10.10 3.71 10.52
C ILE A 60 10.81 5.05 10.55
N ARG A 61 10.38 5.99 9.72
CA ARG A 61 10.95 7.33 9.63
C ARG A 61 10.99 7.99 11.00
N LEU A 62 9.86 8.05 11.71
CA LEU A 62 9.80 8.58 13.08
C LEU A 62 10.72 7.83 14.09
N LYS A 63 11.00 6.54 13.86
CA LYS A 63 11.82 5.75 14.79
C LYS A 63 13.32 5.91 14.56
N TYR A 64 13.74 6.12 13.31
CA TYR A 64 15.14 6.08 12.92
C TYR A 64 15.68 7.40 12.38
N GLU A 65 14.85 8.33 11.89
CA GLU A 65 15.30 9.60 11.30
C GLU A 65 16.14 10.40 12.30
N ASP A 66 15.63 10.65 13.51
CA ASP A 66 16.36 11.44 14.52
C ASP A 66 17.66 10.73 14.95
N LYS A 67 17.63 9.41 15.10
CA LYS A 67 18.82 8.62 15.46
C LYS A 67 19.89 8.65 14.38
N ILE A 68 19.48 8.62 13.10
CA ILE A 68 20.38 8.67 11.96
C ILE A 68 20.97 10.07 11.83
N LYS A 69 20.16 11.13 11.99
CA LYS A 69 20.64 12.52 12.03
C LYS A 69 21.65 12.73 13.16
N ASP A 70 21.37 12.25 14.35
CA ASP A 70 22.30 12.35 15.49
C ASP A 70 23.64 11.68 15.23
N ILE A 71 23.66 10.56 14.49
CA ILE A 71 24.89 9.86 14.11
C ILE A 71 25.65 10.62 13.03
N ILE A 72 24.96 11.14 12.01
CA ILE A 72 25.57 11.88 10.89
C ILE A 72 26.15 13.22 11.38
N TYR A 73 25.41 13.94 12.23
CA TYR A 73 25.83 15.23 12.76
C TYR A 73 26.75 15.13 13.99
N GLN A 74 26.98 13.92 14.53
CA GLN A 74 28.00 13.73 15.56
C GLN A 74 29.39 13.87 14.95
N LYS A 75 30.13 14.87 15.45
CA LYS A 75 31.51 15.19 15.06
C LYS A 75 32.54 14.08 15.37
N ASN A 76 32.12 13.02 16.06
CA ASN A 76 32.98 11.89 16.40
C ASN A 76 32.89 10.80 15.33
N ASN A 77 34.04 10.25 14.92
CA ASN A 77 34.11 9.02 14.13
C ASN A 77 33.54 7.86 14.96
N LEU A 78 32.23 7.65 14.87
CA LEU A 78 31.55 6.56 15.55
C LEU A 78 31.99 5.23 14.94
N SER A 79 32.49 4.33 15.78
CA SER A 79 32.74 2.95 15.37
C SER A 79 31.44 2.28 14.93
N VAL A 80 31.54 1.27 14.07
CA VAL A 80 30.41 0.42 13.64
C VAL A 80 29.63 -0.12 14.83
N SER A 81 30.29 -0.42 15.95
CA SER A 81 29.67 -0.90 17.18
C SER A 81 28.88 0.18 17.93
N GLN A 82 29.36 1.43 17.94
CA GLN A 82 28.71 2.55 18.61
C GLN A 82 27.47 3.00 17.82
N THR A 83 27.62 3.12 16.50
CA THR A 83 26.53 3.38 15.54
C THR A 83 25.39 2.38 15.72
N ARG A 84 25.74 1.09 15.85
CA ARG A 84 24.80 0.01 16.09
C ARG A 84 24.02 0.16 17.40
N ASN A 85 24.70 0.57 18.47
CA ASN A 85 24.12 0.72 19.79
C ASN A 85 23.13 1.90 19.84
N ILE A 86 23.50 3.02 19.20
CA ILE A 86 22.64 4.22 19.07
C ILE A 86 21.37 3.88 18.25
N LEU A 87 21.53 3.16 17.13
CA LEU A 87 20.39 2.71 16.33
C LEU A 87 19.54 1.64 17.04
N GLY A 88 20.05 0.99 18.10
CA GLY A 88 19.37 -0.08 18.83
C GLY A 88 19.16 -1.34 18.00
N ILE A 89 20.07 -1.62 17.06
CA ILE A 89 19.96 -2.77 16.15
C ILE A 89 20.63 -4.00 16.77
N ASP A 90 19.81 -4.86 17.35
CA ASP A 90 20.25 -6.17 17.78
C ASP A 90 20.64 -7.05 16.57
N HIS A 91 21.72 -7.82 16.67
CA HIS A 91 22.44 -8.51 15.57
C HIS A 91 21.59 -9.41 14.66
N ASN A 92 20.36 -9.74 15.06
CA ASN A 92 19.54 -10.75 14.41
C ASN A 92 18.11 -10.34 14.02
N LYS A 93 17.71 -9.06 14.18
CA LYS A 93 16.27 -8.71 14.08
C LYS A 93 15.85 -7.74 12.97
N LEU A 94 16.77 -7.15 12.21
CA LEU A 94 16.35 -6.22 11.16
C LEU A 94 15.86 -6.96 9.92
N ARG A 95 14.58 -6.82 9.60
CA ARG A 95 13.97 -7.40 8.40
C ARG A 95 14.52 -6.68 7.16
N ARG A 96 14.58 -7.40 6.02
CA ARG A 96 15.13 -6.88 4.75
C ARG A 96 14.54 -5.52 4.34
N TRP A 97 13.23 -5.36 4.47
CA TRP A 97 12.53 -4.10 4.17
C TRP A 97 12.93 -2.95 5.10
N GLU A 98 13.24 -3.21 6.38
CA GLU A 98 13.71 -2.17 7.31
C GLU A 98 15.09 -1.66 6.92
N LYS A 99 15.96 -2.54 6.41
CA LYS A 99 17.29 -2.16 5.92
C LYS A 99 17.18 -1.24 4.70
N GLU A 100 16.35 -1.63 3.73
CA GLU A 100 16.07 -0.82 2.54
C GLU A 100 15.55 0.57 2.92
N TYR A 101 14.62 0.66 3.89
CA TYR A 101 14.11 1.95 4.36
C TYR A 101 15.15 2.81 5.07
N ILE A 102 16.01 2.22 5.90
CA ILE A 102 17.10 2.95 6.57
C ILE A 102 18.08 3.50 5.52
N THR A 103 18.42 2.70 4.51
CA THR A 103 19.28 3.16 3.40
C THR A 103 18.63 4.31 2.63
N HIS A 104 17.34 4.22 2.33
CA HIS A 104 16.62 5.33 1.69
C HIS A 104 16.61 6.60 2.55
N ILE A 105 16.41 6.49 3.87
CA ILE A 105 16.48 7.64 4.78
C ILE A 105 17.88 8.25 4.79
N LEU A 106 18.92 7.42 4.79
CA LEU A 106 20.31 7.87 4.75
C LEU A 106 20.60 8.64 3.45
N LEU A 107 20.15 8.09 2.31
CA LEU A 107 20.28 8.74 1.00
C LEU A 107 19.50 10.06 0.94
N ASP A 108 18.25 10.09 1.44
CA ASP A 108 17.44 11.32 1.50
C ASP A 108 18.15 12.41 2.32
N ILE A 109 18.76 12.08 3.46
CA ILE A 109 19.49 13.05 4.31
C ILE A 109 20.74 13.57 3.58
N ILE A 110 21.50 12.70 2.91
CA ILE A 110 22.69 13.09 2.16
C ILE A 110 22.31 13.94 0.93
N GLU A 111 21.20 13.61 0.26
CA GLU A 111 20.67 14.36 -0.89
C GLU A 111 20.21 15.76 -0.50
N ASP A 112 19.54 15.91 0.65
CA ASP A 112 19.09 17.22 1.17
C ASP A 112 20.27 18.12 1.59
N GLU A 113 21.37 17.53 2.07
CA GLU A 113 22.56 18.25 2.53
C GLU A 113 23.58 18.57 1.42
N HIS A 114 23.65 17.76 0.35
CA HIS A 114 24.58 17.96 -0.76
C HIS A 114 23.94 18.35 -2.09
N GLY A 115 22.60 18.36 -2.18
CA GLY A 115 21.88 18.69 -3.42
C GLY A 115 22.11 17.67 -4.55
N VAL A 116 22.60 16.47 -4.23
CA VAL A 116 22.93 15.43 -5.22
C VAL A 116 21.77 14.45 -5.34
N LYS A 117 21.02 14.57 -6.44
CA LYS A 117 19.95 13.64 -6.83
C LYS A 117 20.51 12.27 -7.17
N TYR A 118 20.26 11.26 -6.34
CA TYR A 118 20.52 9.87 -6.69
C TYR A 118 19.22 9.27 -7.25
N THR A 119 18.95 9.57 -8.52
CA THR A 119 17.84 8.96 -9.30
C THR A 119 18.11 7.50 -9.62
#